data_AF-A0A1H8FCH2-F1
#
_entry.id   AF-A0A1H8FCH2-F1
#
_cell.length_a   1.000
_cell.length_b   1.000
_cell.length_c   1.000
_cell.angle_alpha   90.00
_cell.angle_beta   90.00
_cell.angle_gamma   90.00
#
_symmetry.space_group_name_H-M   'P 1'
#
loop_
_entity.id
_entity.type
_entity.pdbx_description
1 polymer ?
#
loop_
_entity_poly.entity_id
_entity_poly.type
_entity_poly.pdbx_seq_one_letter_code
_entity_poly.pdbx_strand_id
1 'polypeptide(L)'
;MAPIDPRRMTARISGDFVVFLLGMRINAWWRPDLWVPSLAAMPRMLQELDRAPRTQTGFLGHNGISMRCTVQYWRSFDALEAYARAPDRAHFPAWAAFNRRLRDSRGAVGIWHETYLIPAGGFEAIYSGMPPYGLARAGDAVPITTRDAARDRLTPDRG
;
A
#
# COMPACT_ATOMS: atom_id res chain seq x y z
N MET A 1 0.94 13.32 -15.41
CA MET A 1 0.00 13.42 -14.27
C MET A 1 -1.33 12.82 -14.73
N ALA A 2 -1.96 11.95 -13.94
CA ALA A 2 -3.25 11.39 -14.32
C ALA A 2 -4.32 12.50 -14.36
N PRO A 3 -5.29 12.47 -15.30
CA PRO A 3 -6.32 13.49 -15.40
C PRO A 3 -7.26 13.45 -14.18
N ILE A 4 -7.82 14.61 -13.84
CA ILE A 4 -8.85 14.74 -12.79
C ILE A 4 -10.19 14.24 -13.35
N ASP A 5 -10.88 13.37 -12.63
CA ASP A 5 -12.29 13.05 -12.91
C ASP A 5 -13.19 13.93 -12.03
N PRO A 6 -14.02 14.83 -12.60
CA PRO A 6 -14.89 15.71 -11.83
C PRO A 6 -16.09 14.98 -11.19
N ARG A 7 -16.36 13.72 -11.57
CA ARG A 7 -17.49 12.94 -11.06
C ARG A 7 -17.18 12.33 -9.68
N ARG A 8 -18.23 11.84 -9.02
CA ARG A 8 -18.11 10.94 -7.86
C ARG A 8 -17.84 9.53 -8.37
N MET A 9 -16.69 8.99 -7.98
CA MET A 9 -16.20 7.68 -8.36
C MET A 9 -16.11 6.78 -7.13
N THR A 10 -16.15 5.47 -7.33
CA THR A 10 -15.85 4.42 -6.35
C THR A 10 -14.81 3.46 -6.92
N ALA A 11 -14.26 2.59 -6.07
CA ALA A 11 -13.37 1.51 -6.49
C ALA A 11 -14.15 0.21 -6.65
N ARG A 12 -13.92 -0.51 -7.75
CA ARG A 12 -14.35 -1.89 -7.95
C ARG A 12 -13.12 -2.80 -7.86
N ILE A 13 -13.18 -3.77 -6.96
CA ILE A 13 -12.18 -4.84 -6.85
C ILE A 13 -12.92 -6.15 -6.59
N SER A 14 -12.64 -7.16 -7.41
CA SER A 14 -13.22 -8.49 -7.27
C SER A 14 -12.45 -9.30 -6.23
N GLY A 15 -13.16 -10.07 -5.41
CA GLY A 15 -12.58 -11.01 -4.43
C GLY A 15 -11.91 -10.35 -3.22
N ASP A 16 -11.41 -11.19 -2.32
CA ASP A 16 -10.72 -10.79 -1.08
C ASP A 16 -9.37 -10.16 -1.36
N PHE A 17 -9.00 -9.10 -0.64
CA PHE A 17 -7.71 -8.43 -0.79
C PHE A 17 -7.14 -8.02 0.57
N VAL A 18 -5.90 -7.53 0.56
CA VAL A 18 -5.21 -7.05 1.75
C VAL A 18 -4.91 -5.57 1.61
N VAL A 19 -5.16 -4.84 2.69
CA VAL A 19 -4.69 -3.47 2.88
C VAL A 19 -3.53 -3.50 3.86
N PHE A 20 -2.35 -3.10 3.42
CA PHE A 20 -1.14 -3.08 4.22
C PHE A 20 -0.68 -1.64 4.43
N LEU A 21 -0.75 -1.18 5.68
CA LEU A 21 -0.31 0.15 6.08
C LEU A 21 1.10 0.03 6.63
N LEU A 22 1.97 0.96 6.28
CA LEU A 22 3.30 1.05 6.88
C LEU A 22 3.76 2.50 7.01
N GLY A 23 4.61 2.75 7.98
CA GLY A 23 5.24 4.05 8.13
C GLY A 23 6.53 3.99 8.91
N MET A 24 7.23 5.11 8.89
CA MET A 24 8.51 5.31 9.53
C MET A 24 8.50 6.60 10.35
N ARG A 25 9.10 6.53 11.53
CA ARG A 25 9.28 7.68 12.41
C ARG A 25 10.76 7.88 12.69
N ILE A 26 11.27 9.08 12.43
CA ILE A 26 12.64 9.46 12.80
C ILE A 26 12.59 10.02 14.23
N ASN A 27 13.35 9.41 15.13
CA ASN A 27 13.42 9.84 16.54
C ASN A 27 14.74 10.59 16.82
N ALA A 28 15.84 10.18 16.19
CA ALA A 28 17.14 10.85 16.28
C ALA A 28 17.42 11.66 14.99
N TRP A 29 16.78 12.81 14.85
CA TRP A 29 16.87 13.64 13.64
C TRP A 29 18.31 14.08 13.32
N TRP A 30 19.17 14.23 14.35
CA TRP A 30 20.59 14.58 14.25
C TRP A 30 21.50 13.43 13.76
N ARG A 31 20.97 12.23 13.48
CA ARG A 31 21.72 11.06 12.99
C ARG A 31 21.28 10.66 11.58
N PRO A 32 21.55 11.49 10.54
CA PRO A 32 21.18 11.19 9.16
C PRO A 32 21.78 9.91 8.62
N ASP A 33 22.94 9.51 9.14
CA ASP A 33 23.60 8.24 8.84
C ASP A 33 22.73 7.00 9.17
N LEU A 34 21.78 7.14 10.10
CA LEU A 34 20.88 6.08 10.53
C LEU A 34 19.56 6.03 9.74
N TRP A 35 19.03 7.18 9.30
CA TRP A 35 17.69 7.25 8.69
C TRP A 35 17.66 7.52 7.18
N VAL A 36 18.66 8.19 6.62
CA VAL A 36 18.72 8.46 5.16
C VAL A 36 18.70 7.18 4.33
N PRO A 37 19.47 6.11 4.66
CA PRO A 37 19.42 4.87 3.89
C PRO A 37 18.05 4.19 3.91
N SER A 38 17.33 4.29 5.03
CA SER A 38 15.98 3.73 5.21
C SER A 38 14.97 4.42 4.31
N LEU A 39 15.07 5.75 4.15
CA LEU A 39 14.25 6.51 3.21
C LEU A 39 14.44 6.07 1.75
N ALA A 40 15.67 5.71 1.38
CA ALA A 40 16.00 5.29 0.02
C ALA A 40 15.55 3.86 -0.30
N ALA A 41 15.19 3.05 0.70
CA ALA A 41 14.80 1.66 0.50
C ALA A 41 13.37 1.51 -0.05
N MET A 42 12.41 2.27 0.49
CA MET A 42 11.00 2.16 0.10
C MET A 42 10.74 2.44 -1.39
N PRO A 43 11.33 3.49 -2.02
CA PRO A 43 11.17 3.73 -3.44
C PRO A 43 11.65 2.57 -4.31
N ARG A 44 12.75 1.90 -3.92
CA ARG A 44 13.28 0.75 -4.67
C ARG A 44 12.35 -0.45 -4.61
N MET A 45 11.83 -0.77 -3.42
CA MET A 45 10.86 -1.84 -3.22
C MET A 45 9.58 -1.61 -4.04
N LEU A 46 9.02 -0.40 -3.99
CA LEU A 46 7.81 -0.07 -4.75
C LEU A 46 8.07 -0.08 -6.26
N GLN A 47 9.22 0.40 -6.71
CA GLN A 47 9.58 0.36 -8.12
C GLN A 47 9.77 -1.08 -8.64
N GLU A 48 10.31 -1.99 -7.83
CA GLU A 48 10.39 -3.42 -8.14
C GLU A 48 8.97 -4.01 -8.31
N LEU A 49 8.08 -3.71 -7.37
CA LEU A 49 6.70 -4.19 -7.39
C LEU A 49 5.88 -3.61 -8.56
N ASP A 50 6.04 -2.33 -8.88
CA ASP A 50 5.36 -1.66 -9.98
C ASP A 50 5.80 -2.18 -11.36
N ARG A 51 7.04 -2.68 -11.48
CA ARG A 51 7.58 -3.25 -12.73
C ARG A 51 7.19 -4.71 -12.93
N ALA A 52 6.94 -5.44 -11.86
CA ALA A 52 6.59 -6.85 -11.93
C ALA A 52 5.11 -7.02 -12.33
N PRO A 53 4.76 -8.04 -13.14
CA PRO A 53 3.36 -8.33 -13.43
C PRO A 53 2.58 -8.62 -12.14
N ARG A 54 1.42 -7.98 -11.98
CA ARG A 54 0.54 -8.17 -10.81
C ARG A 54 0.15 -9.64 -10.59
N THR A 55 0.03 -10.41 -11.66
CA THR A 55 -0.27 -11.85 -11.63
C THR A 55 0.84 -12.69 -10.99
N GLN A 56 2.08 -12.18 -10.95
CA GLN A 56 3.23 -12.87 -10.34
C GLN A 56 3.43 -12.49 -8.88
N THR A 57 3.26 -11.21 -8.53
CA THR A 57 3.55 -10.70 -7.18
C THR A 57 2.32 -10.62 -6.28
N GLY A 58 1.13 -10.55 -6.86
CA GLY A 58 -0.09 -10.19 -6.15
C GLY A 58 -0.13 -8.74 -5.66
N PHE A 59 0.83 -7.89 -6.03
CA PHE A 59 0.80 -6.47 -5.69
C PHE A 59 -0.20 -5.73 -6.58
N LEU A 60 -1.19 -5.07 -5.97
CA LEU A 60 -2.24 -4.36 -6.68
C LEU A 60 -1.91 -2.86 -6.84
N GLY A 61 -1.12 -2.30 -5.92
CA GLY A 61 -0.65 -0.93 -6.00
C GLY A 61 -0.44 -0.28 -4.65
N HIS A 62 -0.13 1.02 -4.67
CA HIS A 62 0.06 1.83 -3.47
C HIS A 62 -0.41 3.28 -3.68
N ASN A 63 -0.59 4.02 -2.59
CA ASN A 63 -1.06 5.40 -2.60
C ASN A 63 0.05 6.48 -2.73
N GLY A 64 1.29 6.06 -2.98
CA GLY A 64 2.47 6.93 -2.95
C GLY A 64 3.45 6.53 -1.85
N ILE A 65 4.44 7.39 -1.59
CA ILE A 65 5.40 7.23 -0.49
C ILE A 65 5.14 8.33 0.52
N SER A 66 4.90 7.93 1.76
CA SER A 66 4.74 8.83 2.90
C SER A 66 5.50 8.28 4.08
N MET A 67 6.17 9.17 4.79
CA MET A 67 6.81 8.84 6.06
C MET A 67 5.80 8.38 7.10
N ARG A 68 4.63 9.03 7.13
CA ARG A 68 3.64 8.75 8.16
C ARG A 68 2.88 7.47 7.87
N CYS A 69 2.34 7.33 6.67
CA CYS A 69 1.51 6.19 6.29
C CYS A 69 1.49 6.02 4.77
N THR A 70 2.14 4.97 4.31
CA THR A 70 2.03 4.43 2.96
C THR A 70 1.05 3.26 3.00
N VAL A 71 0.08 3.27 2.10
CA VAL A 71 -0.91 2.20 1.94
C VAL A 71 -0.55 1.39 0.71
N GLN A 72 -0.42 0.09 0.89
CA GLN A 72 -0.26 -0.89 -0.18
C GLN A 72 -1.49 -1.80 -0.26
N TYR A 73 -1.79 -2.26 -1.46
CA TYR A 73 -2.89 -3.18 -1.74
C TYR A 73 -2.33 -4.46 -2.32
N TRP A 74 -2.75 -5.59 -1.78
CA TRP A 74 -2.26 -6.91 -2.18
C TRP A 74 -3.43 -7.86 -2.45
N ARG A 75 -3.23 -8.81 -3.34
CA ARG A 75 -4.27 -9.76 -3.74
C ARG A 75 -4.61 -10.72 -2.61
N SER A 76 -3.63 -11.11 -1.80
CA SER A 76 -3.81 -11.99 -0.64
C SER A 76 -2.70 -11.75 0.38
N PHE A 77 -2.91 -12.27 1.60
CA PHE A 77 -1.87 -12.25 2.63
C PHE A 77 -0.67 -13.10 2.21
N ASP A 78 -0.90 -14.26 1.60
CA ASP A 78 0.16 -15.14 1.11
C ASP A 78 1.06 -14.44 0.09
N ALA A 79 0.49 -13.63 -0.81
CA ALA A 79 1.26 -12.86 -1.78
C ALA A 79 2.15 -11.79 -1.11
N LEU A 80 1.59 -11.06 -0.13
CA LEU A 80 2.35 -10.11 0.69
C LEU A 80 3.48 -10.81 1.46
N GLU A 81 3.18 -11.92 2.10
CA GLU A 81 4.13 -12.68 2.91
C GLU A 81 5.24 -13.29 2.06
N ALA A 82 4.90 -13.84 0.89
CA ALA A 82 5.87 -14.37 -0.06
C ALA A 82 6.87 -13.29 -0.50
N TYR A 83 6.40 -12.09 -0.85
CA TYR A 83 7.28 -10.97 -1.18
C TYR A 83 8.15 -10.55 0.01
N ALA A 84 7.58 -10.46 1.21
CA ALA A 84 8.30 -10.04 2.40
C ALA A 84 9.44 -11.00 2.79
N ARG A 85 9.29 -12.30 2.52
CA ARG A 85 10.27 -13.35 2.85
C ARG A 85 11.22 -13.71 1.70
N ALA A 86 10.94 -13.27 0.48
CA ALA A 86 11.75 -13.62 -0.69
C ALA A 86 13.17 -13.02 -0.58
N PRO A 87 14.22 -13.86 -0.53
CA PRO A 87 15.60 -13.40 -0.31
C PRO A 87 16.18 -12.65 -1.52
N ASP A 88 15.64 -12.91 -2.71
CA ASP A 88 16.01 -12.31 -4.01
C ASP A 88 15.23 -11.03 -4.33
N ARG A 89 14.28 -10.63 -3.48
CA ARG A 89 13.45 -9.42 -3.65
C ARG A 89 13.97 -8.27 -2.82
N ALA A 90 13.67 -7.03 -3.20
CA ALA A 90 14.23 -5.84 -2.56
C ALA A 90 13.93 -5.73 -1.05
N HIS A 91 12.83 -6.33 -0.55
CA HIS A 91 12.43 -6.21 0.84
C HIS A 91 13.42 -6.84 1.84
N PHE A 92 13.74 -8.12 1.67
CA PHE A 92 14.59 -8.86 2.60
C PHE A 92 15.99 -8.23 2.81
N PRO A 93 16.79 -7.91 1.77
CA PRO A 93 18.10 -7.29 1.94
C PRO A 93 18.00 -5.88 2.53
N ALA A 94 16.95 -5.12 2.20
CA ALA A 94 16.70 -3.81 2.80
C ALA A 94 16.43 -3.92 4.31
N TRP A 95 15.57 -4.86 4.71
CA TRP A 95 15.28 -5.13 6.13
C TRP A 95 16.51 -5.60 6.89
N ALA A 96 17.31 -6.49 6.29
CA ALA A 96 18.57 -6.93 6.88
C ALA A 96 19.57 -5.78 7.05
N ALA A 97 19.71 -4.91 6.05
CA ALA A 97 20.57 -3.72 6.14
C ALA A 97 20.09 -2.71 7.18
N PHE A 98 18.77 -2.50 7.29
CA PHE A 98 18.15 -1.66 8.30
C PHE A 98 18.46 -2.16 9.72
N ASN A 99 18.22 -3.45 9.98
CA ASN A 99 18.47 -4.05 11.28
C ASN A 99 19.94 -4.03 11.67
N ARG A 100 20.86 -4.27 10.72
CA ARG A 100 22.30 -4.15 10.98
C ARG A 100 22.69 -2.73 11.36
N ARG A 101 22.17 -1.73 10.64
CA ARG A 101 22.47 -0.30 10.87
C ARG A 101 21.97 0.20 12.22
N LEU A 102 20.83 -0.29 12.67
CA LEU A 102 20.20 0.16 13.91
C LEU A 102 20.47 -0.76 15.11
N ARG A 103 21.39 -1.72 14.99
CA ARG A 103 21.72 -2.67 16.05
C ARG A 103 21.97 -1.98 17.39
N ASP A 104 22.83 -0.96 17.39
CA ASP A 104 23.24 -0.22 18.60
C ASP A 104 22.48 1.11 18.77
N SER A 105 21.42 1.30 17.98
CA SER A 105 20.67 2.56 17.93
C SER A 105 19.20 2.32 17.55
N ARG A 106 18.60 1.24 18.06
CA ARG A 106 17.23 0.81 17.66
C ARG A 106 16.19 1.92 17.83
N GLY A 107 16.36 2.76 18.84
CA GLY A 107 15.48 3.90 19.11
C GLY A 107 15.58 5.04 18.10
N ALA A 108 16.59 5.10 17.23
CA ALA A 108 16.80 6.22 16.31
C ALA A 108 15.74 6.30 15.20
N VAL A 109 15.20 5.15 14.77
CA VAL A 109 14.18 5.05 13.72
C VAL A 109 13.15 3.99 14.11
N GLY A 110 11.88 4.39 14.19
CA GLY A 110 10.74 3.48 14.33
C GLY A 110 10.17 3.11 12.97
N ILE A 111 9.75 1.86 12.81
CA ILE A 111 8.93 1.38 11.69
C ILE A 111 7.71 0.71 12.27
N TRP A 112 6.56 0.94 11.67
CA TRP A 112 5.30 0.29 12.02
C TRP A 112 4.62 -0.22 10.76
N HIS A 113 3.80 -1.26 10.92
CA HIS A 113 2.92 -1.72 9.86
C HIS A 113 1.67 -2.40 10.43
N GLU A 114 0.58 -2.33 9.69
CA GLU A 114 -0.71 -2.95 10.01
C GLU A 114 -1.23 -3.68 8.77
N THR A 115 -1.81 -4.86 8.96
CA THR A 115 -2.32 -5.69 7.86
C THR A 115 -3.80 -5.98 8.08
N TYR A 116 -4.64 -5.65 7.10
CA TYR A 116 -6.07 -5.87 7.15
C TYR A 116 -6.49 -6.80 6.02
N LEU A 117 -7.14 -7.90 6.36
CA LEU A 117 -7.74 -8.82 5.41
C LEU A 117 -9.17 -8.34 5.13
N ILE A 118 -9.43 -7.96 3.87
CA ILE A 118 -10.72 -7.42 3.46
C ILE A 118 -11.44 -8.49 2.64
N PRO A 119 -12.55 -9.05 3.16
CA PRO A 119 -13.35 -9.98 2.38
C PRO A 119 -14.00 -9.27 1.18
N ALA A 120 -14.37 -10.02 0.15
CA ALA A 120 -15.07 -9.49 -1.01
C ALA A 120 -16.31 -8.66 -0.60
N GLY A 121 -16.37 -7.42 -1.08
CA GLY A 121 -17.43 -6.46 -0.72
C GLY A 121 -17.29 -5.82 0.67
N GLY A 122 -16.27 -6.19 1.46
CA GLY A 122 -16.02 -5.69 2.81
C GLY A 122 -15.39 -4.29 2.87
N PHE A 123 -15.58 -3.46 1.85
CA PHE A 123 -15.02 -2.10 1.79
C PHE A 123 -15.97 -1.15 1.09
N GLU A 124 -15.79 0.14 1.36
CA GLU A 124 -16.45 1.24 0.68
C GLU A 124 -15.42 2.34 0.43
N ALA A 125 -15.49 2.99 -0.75
CA ALA A 125 -14.60 4.07 -1.11
C ALA A 125 -15.30 5.09 -2.00
N ILE A 126 -15.01 6.37 -1.78
CA ILE A 126 -15.43 7.48 -2.65
C ILE A 126 -14.19 8.29 -3.07
N TYR A 127 -14.20 8.72 -4.32
CA TYR A 127 -13.27 9.68 -4.88
C TYR A 127 -14.09 10.76 -5.58
N SER A 128 -13.80 12.03 -5.33
CA SER A 128 -14.61 13.14 -5.89
C SER A 128 -13.68 14.25 -6.35
N GLY A 129 -13.73 14.60 -7.64
CA GLY A 129 -12.92 15.69 -8.19
C GLY A 129 -11.41 15.44 -8.10
N MET A 130 -10.98 14.19 -8.24
CA MET A 130 -9.57 13.79 -8.06
C MET A 130 -9.15 12.71 -9.07
N PRO A 131 -7.86 12.60 -9.41
CA PRO A 131 -7.37 11.48 -10.22
C PRO A 131 -7.52 10.15 -9.47
N PRO A 132 -7.49 8.99 -10.17
CA PRO A 132 -7.54 7.67 -9.52
C PRO A 132 -6.47 7.54 -8.43
N TYR A 133 -6.92 7.18 -7.23
CA TYR A 133 -6.10 7.12 -6.03
C TYR A 133 -6.50 5.91 -5.17
N GLY A 134 -5.59 5.44 -4.31
CA GLY A 134 -5.87 4.33 -3.39
C GLY A 134 -6.43 3.09 -4.13
N LEU A 135 -7.53 2.54 -3.60
CA LEU A 135 -8.22 1.39 -4.21
C LEU A 135 -8.70 1.62 -5.64
N ALA A 136 -9.14 2.83 -6.02
CA ALA A 136 -9.55 3.11 -7.40
C ALA A 136 -8.40 3.08 -8.41
N ARG A 137 -7.14 3.16 -7.94
CA ARG A 137 -5.94 2.92 -8.77
C ARG A 137 -5.49 1.45 -8.71
N ALA A 138 -5.75 0.78 -7.60
CA ALA A 138 -5.38 -0.63 -7.40
C ALA A 138 -6.32 -1.59 -8.17
N GLY A 139 -7.62 -1.30 -8.16
CA GLY A 139 -8.66 -1.93 -8.98
C GLY A 139 -9.15 -0.99 -10.09
N ASP A 140 -10.46 -0.99 -10.32
CA ASP A 140 -11.10 -0.15 -11.33
C ASP A 140 -11.80 1.06 -10.71
N ALA A 141 -11.62 2.25 -11.30
CA ALA A 141 -12.38 3.45 -10.95
C ALA A 141 -13.69 3.49 -11.73
N VAL A 142 -14.84 3.48 -11.04
CA VAL A 142 -16.17 3.47 -11.69
C VAL A 142 -17.08 4.59 -11.14
N PRO A 143 -17.94 5.21 -11.97
CA PRO A 143 -18.88 6.22 -11.48
C PRO A 143 -19.87 5.65 -10.47
N ILE A 144 -20.26 6.45 -9.46
CA ILE A 144 -21.35 6.11 -8.55
C ILE A 144 -22.67 6.39 -9.28
N THR A 145 -23.52 5.37 -9.45
CA THR A 145 -24.77 5.49 -10.22
C THR A 145 -26.04 5.41 -9.37
N THR A 146 -26.07 4.65 -8.27
CA THR A 146 -27.33 4.37 -7.53
C THR A 146 -27.19 4.24 -6.00
N ARG A 147 -25.98 4.31 -5.45
CA ARG A 147 -25.71 4.05 -4.03
C ARG A 147 -25.22 5.34 -3.37
N ASP A 148 -26.12 6.19 -2.88
CA ASP A 148 -25.76 7.48 -2.29
C ASP A 148 -25.25 7.35 -0.83
N ALA A 149 -25.79 6.41 -0.04
CA ALA A 149 -25.33 6.18 1.32
C ALA A 149 -24.14 5.20 1.39
N ALA A 150 -23.24 5.41 2.37
CA ALA A 150 -22.07 4.56 2.58
C ALA A 150 -22.44 3.09 2.85
N ARG A 151 -23.52 2.86 3.59
CA ARG A 151 -23.99 1.51 3.90
C ARG A 151 -24.42 0.74 2.65
N ASP A 152 -25.03 1.41 1.69
CA ASP A 152 -25.49 0.79 0.45
C ASP A 152 -24.33 0.36 -0.45
N ARG A 153 -23.11 0.86 -0.20
CA ARG A 153 -21.90 0.49 -0.94
C ARG A 153 -21.10 -0.65 -0.31
N LEU A 154 -21.40 -1.04 0.93
CA LEU A 154 -20.83 -2.21 1.59
C LEU A 154 -21.54 -3.53 1.23
N THR A 155 -22.62 -3.47 0.45
CA THR A 155 -23.29 -4.68 -0.04
C THR A 155 -22.53 -5.24 -1.24
N PRO A 156 -22.10 -6.52 -1.20
CA PRO A 156 -21.50 -7.15 -2.37
C PRO A 156 -22.45 -7.05 -3.56
N ASP A 157 -21.93 -6.78 -4.76
CA ASP A 157 -22.72 -6.91 -5.98
C ASP A 157 -23.28 -8.34 -6.01
N ARG A 158 -24.60 -8.45 -5.86
CA ARG A 158 -25.31 -9.71 -6.12
C ARG A 158 -25.29 -9.89 -7.64
N GLY A 159 -24.24 -10.55 -8.12
CA GLY A 159 -24.23 -11.14 -9.46
C GLY A 159 -25.34 -12.17 -9.60
#